data_AF-A0A0A6VKC7-F1
#
_entry.id   AF-A0A0A6VKC7-F1
#
_cell.length_a   1.000
_cell.length_b   1.000
_cell.length_c   1.000
_cell.angle_alpha   90.00
_cell.angle_beta   90.00
_cell.angle_gamma   90.00
#
_symmetry.space_group_name_H-M   'P 1'
#
loop_
_entity.id
_entity.type
_entity.pdbx_description
1 polymer ?
#
loop_
_entity_poly.entity_id
_entity_poly.type
_entity_poly.pdbx_seq_one_letter_code
_entity_poly.pdbx_strand_id
1 'polypeptide(L)'
;MSEEKEIPRFEMVMKLPYFVTEPIELQDGTVLAIGDQVEHVDFGCGTIIRIGAYDEEPKGPFIYVDFGNDVRKELDPSFIHIVKKI
;
A
#
# COMPACT_ATOMS: atom_id res chain seq x y z
N MET A 1 -11.49 25.00 -47.65
CA MET A 1 -10.73 23.82 -47.22
C MET A 1 -10.30 24.09 -45.79
N SER A 2 -11.10 23.67 -44.81
CA SER A 2 -10.78 23.82 -43.38
C SER A 2 -9.83 22.70 -42.98
N GLU A 3 -8.63 23.06 -42.52
CA GLU A 3 -7.68 22.10 -41.96
C GLU A 3 -8.25 21.56 -40.65
N GLU A 4 -8.67 20.28 -40.65
CA GLU A 4 -8.95 19.57 -39.41
C GLU A 4 -7.62 19.35 -38.68
N LYS A 5 -7.42 20.07 -37.57
CA LYS A 5 -6.28 19.81 -36.69
C LYS A 5 -6.43 18.42 -36.07
N GLU A 6 -5.49 17.53 -36.34
CA GLU A 6 -5.39 16.25 -35.63
C GLU A 6 -5.23 16.49 -34.13
N ILE A 7 -6.18 15.99 -33.35
CA ILE A 7 -6.11 16.01 -31.89
C ILE A 7 -5.27 14.81 -31.47
N PRO A 8 -4.12 14.99 -30.80
CA PRO A 8 -3.30 13.87 -30.35
C PRO A 8 -4.09 13.00 -29.37
N ARG A 9 -4.13 11.70 -29.65
CA ARG A 9 -4.69 10.68 -28.76
C ARG A 9 -3.53 9.94 -28.11
N PHE A 10 -3.69 9.63 -26.83
CA PHE A 10 -2.77 8.78 -26.10
C PHE A 10 -3.54 7.63 -25.48
N GLU A 11 -2.88 6.48 -25.35
CA GLU A 11 -3.38 5.34 -24.61
C GLU A 11 -2.73 5.33 -23.22
N MET A 12 -3.54 5.11 -22.18
CA MET A 12 -3.09 4.96 -20.81
C MET A 12 -3.44 3.55 -20.34
N VAL A 13 -2.43 2.82 -19.88
CA VAL A 13 -2.62 1.52 -19.22
C VAL A 13 -2.53 1.74 -17.71
N MET A 14 -3.57 1.37 -16.98
CA MET A 14 -3.62 1.44 -15.52
C MET A 14 -3.60 0.02 -14.96
N LYS A 15 -2.74 -0.23 -13.97
CA LYS A 15 -2.71 -1.48 -13.22
C LYS A 15 -3.41 -1.26 -11.87
N LEU A 16 -4.42 -2.06 -11.59
CA LEU A 16 -5.07 -2.05 -10.29
C LEU A 16 -4.24 -2.87 -9.30
N PRO A 17 -4.08 -2.42 -8.05
CA PRO A 17 -3.49 -3.26 -7.04
C PRO A 17 -4.42 -4.44 -6.73
N TYR A 18 -3.84 -5.53 -6.28
CA TYR A 18 -4.58 -6.61 -5.65
C TYR A 18 -4.29 -6.62 -4.16
N PHE A 19 -5.24 -7.13 -3.38
CA PHE A 19 -5.09 -7.21 -1.93
C PHE A 19 -4.61 -8.59 -1.52
N VAL A 20 -3.64 -8.59 -0.61
CA VAL A 20 -3.04 -9.81 -0.07
C VAL A 20 -3.70 -10.11 1.27
N THR A 21 -4.16 -11.35 1.43
CA THR A 21 -4.74 -11.83 2.70
C THR A 21 -3.73 -12.59 3.55
N GLU A 22 -2.75 -13.22 2.91
CA GLU A 22 -1.67 -13.95 3.57
C GLU A 22 -0.57 -12.99 4.06
N PRO A 23 0.21 -13.37 5.09
CA PRO A 23 1.38 -12.62 5.47
C PRO A 23 2.38 -12.50 4.32
N ILE A 24 3.01 -11.33 4.21
CA ILE A 24 4.06 -11.08 3.22
C ILE A 24 5.41 -10.94 3.91
N GLU A 25 6.46 -11.47 3.30
CA GLU A 25 7.84 -11.26 3.76
C GLU A 25 8.49 -10.16 2.90
N LEU A 26 9.01 -9.12 3.56
CA LEU A 26 9.77 -8.05 2.94
C LEU A 26 11.21 -8.50 2.65
N GLN A 27 11.93 -7.73 1.84
CA GLN A 27 13.31 -8.05 1.46
C GLN A 27 14.30 -8.10 2.63
N ASP A 28 13.99 -7.42 3.73
CA ASP A 28 14.80 -7.43 4.95
C ASP A 28 14.42 -8.57 5.92
N GLY A 29 13.52 -9.47 5.51
CA GLY A 29 13.01 -10.57 6.33
C GLY A 29 11.86 -10.18 7.26
N THR A 30 11.43 -8.91 7.24
CA THR A 30 10.28 -8.49 8.01
C THR A 30 9.01 -9.11 7.44
N VAL A 31 8.31 -9.90 8.23
CA VAL A 31 6.97 -10.39 7.85
C VAL A 31 5.94 -9.30 8.18
N LEU A 32 4.88 -9.13 7.40
CA LEU A 32 3.72 -8.28 7.69
C LEU A 32 2.44 -9.08 7.57
N ALA A 33 1.54 -8.92 8.53
CA ALA A 33 0.23 -9.55 8.51
C ALA A 33 -0.88 -8.53 8.82
N ILE A 34 -2.07 -8.80 8.30
CA ILE A 34 -3.27 -8.06 8.71
C ILE A 34 -3.53 -8.32 10.19
N GLY A 35 -3.72 -7.26 10.97
CA GLY A 35 -3.90 -7.28 12.41
C GLY A 35 -2.64 -6.96 13.22
N ASP A 36 -1.46 -6.93 12.59
CA ASP A 36 -0.23 -6.49 13.24
C ASP A 36 -0.37 -5.04 13.74
N GLN A 37 0.15 -4.77 14.94
CA GLN A 37 0.27 -3.40 15.44
C GLN A 37 1.58 -2.80 15.00
N VAL A 38 1.51 -1.56 14.51
CA VAL A 38 2.64 -0.79 14.01
C VAL A 38 2.66 0.60 14.62
N GLU A 39 3.81 1.23 14.66
CA GLU A 39 4.02 2.61 15.07
C GLU A 39 4.50 3.43 13.87
N HIS A 40 3.95 4.65 13.73
CA HIS A 40 4.37 5.66 12.77
C HIS A 40 4.69 6.95 13.52
N VAL A 41 5.76 7.64 13.12
CA VAL A 41 6.28 8.84 13.82
C VAL A 41 5.23 9.93 14.04
N ASP A 42 4.38 10.19 13.04
CA ASP A 42 3.37 11.25 13.11
C ASP A 42 2.01 10.81 13.66
N PHE A 43 1.70 9.51 13.61
CA PHE A 43 0.35 8.99 13.89
C PHE A 43 0.29 8.10 15.13
N GLY A 44 1.45 7.78 15.74
CA GLY A 44 1.55 6.87 16.86
C GLY A 44 1.25 5.43 16.45
N CYS A 45 0.60 4.68 17.34
CA CYS A 45 0.31 3.27 17.12
C CYS A 45 -0.99 3.06 16.33
N GLY A 46 -0.97 2.10 15.41
CA GLY A 46 -2.12 1.67 14.63
C GLY A 46 -2.09 0.18 14.32
N THR A 47 -3.12 -0.30 13.65
CA THR A 47 -3.28 -1.70 13.25
C THR A 47 -3.33 -1.81 11.74
N ILE A 48 -2.56 -2.75 11.16
CA ILE A 48 -2.65 -3.06 9.73
C ILE A 48 -4.03 -3.67 9.45
N ILE A 49 -4.83 -3.02 8.62
CA ILE A 49 -6.18 -3.49 8.25
C ILE A 49 -6.24 -4.07 6.83
N ARG A 50 -5.22 -3.82 6.00
CA ARG A 50 -5.13 -4.34 4.63
C ARG A 50 -3.70 -4.22 4.10
N ILE A 51 -3.33 -5.14 3.21
CA ILE A 51 -2.06 -5.13 2.48
C ILE A 51 -2.38 -5.17 0.98
N GLY A 52 -1.72 -4.32 0.20
CA GLY A 52 -1.87 -4.25 -1.25
C GLY A 52 -0.53 -4.39 -1.97
N ALA A 53 -0.55 -4.91 -3.19
CA ALA A 53 0.60 -5.01 -4.07
C ALA A 53 0.17 -4.82 -5.54
N TYR A 54 1.11 -4.40 -6.38
CA TYR A 54 0.86 -4.19 -7.82
C TYR A 54 1.28 -5.39 -8.69
N ASP A 55 2.16 -6.28 -8.21
CA ASP A 55 2.70 -7.42 -8.97
C ASP A 55 2.60 -8.72 -8.17
N GLU A 56 2.49 -9.87 -8.85
CA GLU A 56 2.30 -11.21 -8.23
C GLU A 56 3.40 -11.61 -7.23
N GLU A 57 4.57 -10.98 -7.33
CA GLU A 57 5.58 -10.95 -6.26
C GLU A 57 5.48 -9.59 -5.55
N PRO A 58 5.45 -9.51 -4.20
CA PRO A 58 5.27 -8.26 -3.47
C PRO A 58 6.50 -7.34 -3.60
N LYS A 59 6.66 -6.74 -4.77
CA LYS A 59 7.61 -5.66 -5.06
C LYS A 59 6.87 -4.36 -4.82
N GLY A 60 7.27 -3.64 -3.77
CA GLY A 60 6.58 -2.42 -3.34
C GLY A 60 5.18 -2.70 -2.78
N PRO A 61 5.04 -3.53 -1.72
CA PRO A 61 3.78 -3.61 -1.02
C PRO A 61 3.48 -2.29 -0.34
N PHE A 62 2.19 -2.00 -0.18
CA PHE A 62 1.71 -0.90 0.65
C PHE A 62 0.70 -1.44 1.65
N ILE A 63 0.61 -0.78 2.80
CA ILE A 63 -0.27 -1.18 3.89
C ILE A 63 -1.28 -0.09 4.18
N TYR A 64 -2.49 -0.49 4.55
CA TYR A 64 -3.46 0.39 5.16
C TYR A 64 -3.43 0.19 6.67
N VAL A 65 -3.21 1.27 7.39
CA VAL A 65 -3.15 1.28 8.85
C VAL A 65 -4.29 2.13 9.39
N ASP A 66 -5.02 1.58 10.36
CA ASP A 66 -5.99 2.32 11.17
C ASP A 66 -5.31 2.76 12.47
N PHE A 67 -5.12 4.07 12.63
CA PHE A 67 -4.56 4.70 13.84
C PHE A 67 -5.65 5.12 14.84
N GLY A 68 -6.91 4.78 14.57
CA GLY A 68 -8.07 5.23 15.35
C GLY A 68 -8.48 6.66 15.02
N ASN A 69 -9.57 7.11 15.64
CA ASN A 69 -10.13 8.47 15.48
C ASN A 69 -10.31 8.89 14.01
N ASP A 70 -10.81 7.97 13.17
CA ASP A 70 -10.98 8.14 11.73
C ASP A 70 -9.69 8.43 10.93
N VAL A 71 -8.52 8.22 11.54
CA VAL A 71 -7.22 8.35 10.87
C VAL A 71 -6.82 7.03 10.25
N ARG A 72 -6.99 6.94 8.93
CA ARG A 72 -6.51 5.80 8.11
C ARG A 72 -5.51 6.29 7.08
N LYS A 73 -4.40 5.56 6.95
CA LYS A 73 -3.34 5.91 6.00
C LYS A 73 -2.93 4.71 5.18
N GLU A 74 -2.70 4.97 3.90
CA GLU A 74 -1.91 4.10 3.02
C GLU A 74 -0.44 4.48 3.20
N LEU A 75 0.42 3.51 3.51
CA LEU A 75 1.83 3.73 3.82
C LEU A 75 2.70 2.70 3.11
N ASP A 76 3.90 3.13 2.74
CA ASP A 76 5.00 2.19 2.47
C ASP A 76 5.47 1.57 3.80
N PRO A 77 5.70 0.25 3.88
CA PRO A 77 6.14 -0.41 5.11
C PRO A 77 7.41 0.16 5.75
N SER A 78 8.28 0.80 4.98
CA SER A 78 9.51 1.41 5.50
C SER A 78 9.26 2.58 6.46
N PHE A 79 8.05 3.15 6.49
CA PHE A 79 7.68 4.24 7.40
C PHE A 79 7.08 3.76 8.73
N ILE A 80 7.01 2.45 8.96
CA ILE A 80 6.46 1.91 10.20
C ILE A 80 7.43 1.01 10.94
N HIS A 81 7.18 0.86 12.24
CA HIS A 81 7.84 -0.13 13.09
C HIS A 81 6.81 -1.10 13.63
N ILE A 82 7.08 -2.40 13.56
CA ILE A 82 6.17 -3.39 14.12
C ILE A 82 6.32 -3.38 15.65
N VAL A 83 5.21 -3.13 16.33
CA VAL A 83 5.12 -3.11 17.79
C VAL A 83 4.65 -4.46 18.32
N LYS A 84 3.73 -5.12 17.62
CA LYS A 84 3.16 -6.41 18.03
C LYS A 84 2.67 -7.23 16.84
N LYS A 85 2.94 -8.54 16.89
CA LYS A 85 2.45 -9.55 15.95
C LYS A 85 1.15 -10.20 16.43
N ILE A 86 0.32 -10.65 15.49
CA ILE A 86 -0.83 -11.53 15.76
C ILE A 86 -0.35 -12.96 16.05
#